data_AF-A0A378G0S3-F1
#
_entry.id   AF-A0A378G0S3-F1
#
_cell.length_a   1.000
_cell.length_b   1.000
_cell.length_c   1.000
_cell.angle_alpha   90.00
_cell.angle_beta   90.00
_cell.angle_gamma   90.00
#
_symmetry.space_group_name_H-M   'P 1'
#
loop_
_entity.id
_entity.type
_entity.pdbx_description
1 polymer ?
#
loop_
_entity_poly.entity_id
_entity_poly.type
_entity_poly.pdbx_seq_one_letter_code
_entity_poly.pdbx_strand_id
1 'polypeptide(L)'
;MNRLGFMPERVHTVWQQLRAISNVGEMTLMSHFAEAENPQGIVEPMRRIEQAAEGLDCPRSLANSAATLWHPEAHFDWVRPGIVLYGASPSGQWQDIANTGLKPVMTLRSEIIGVQNLRPGEAIGYGGLYRTTQEQRIGIVACGYADGYPRVAPSGTPVLVDGVRTTTVGRVSMDMLAVDLTPCPQAGIGAPVELWGKEIKIDDVAASSGTVGYELMCALAPRVPVVTL
;
A
#
# COMPACT_ATOMS: atom_id res chain seq x y z
N MET A 1 -0.12 -12.76 -16.50
CA MET A 1 -1.09 -12.62 -15.40
C MET A 1 -2.14 -13.71 -15.34
N ASN A 2 -2.74 -14.15 -16.46
CA ASN A 2 -3.85 -15.12 -16.46
C ASN A 2 -5.06 -14.69 -15.63
N ARG A 3 -5.39 -13.38 -15.65
CA ARG A 3 -6.53 -12.81 -14.95
C ARG A 3 -7.64 -12.39 -15.92
N LEU A 4 -7.28 -11.57 -16.91
CA LEU A 4 -8.15 -11.09 -17.99
C LEU A 4 -7.33 -10.98 -19.28
N GLY A 5 -8.02 -10.85 -20.41
CA GLY A 5 -7.43 -10.68 -21.74
C GLY A 5 -7.64 -11.87 -22.66
N PHE A 6 -7.26 -11.71 -23.92
CA PHE A 6 -7.27 -12.79 -24.91
C PHE A 6 -5.96 -13.59 -24.85
N MET A 7 -6.03 -14.88 -25.20
CA MET A 7 -4.83 -15.70 -25.36
C MET A 7 -4.03 -15.23 -26.59
N PRO A 8 -2.68 -15.35 -26.58
CA PRO A 8 -1.81 -14.91 -27.68
C PRO A 8 -2.28 -15.35 -29.07
N GLU A 9 -2.66 -16.61 -29.22
CA GLU A 9 -3.13 -17.22 -30.46
C GLU A 9 -4.44 -16.64 -31.00
N ARG A 10 -5.18 -15.87 -30.18
CA ARG A 10 -6.43 -15.22 -30.57
C ARG A 10 -6.26 -13.75 -30.95
N VAL A 11 -5.10 -13.14 -30.69
CA VAL A 11 -4.91 -11.68 -30.81
C VAL A 11 -5.22 -11.19 -32.22
N HIS A 12 -4.67 -11.83 -33.25
CA HIS A 12 -4.94 -11.46 -34.65
C HIS A 12 -6.41 -11.63 -35.06
N THR A 13 -7.05 -12.72 -34.65
CA THR A 13 -8.46 -12.97 -34.96
C THR A 13 -9.35 -11.90 -34.34
N VAL A 14 -9.11 -11.57 -33.08
CA VAL A 14 -9.86 -10.52 -32.36
C VAL A 14 -9.61 -9.15 -32.99
N TRP A 15 -8.37 -8.85 -33.35
CA TRP A 15 -8.02 -7.61 -34.04
C TRP A 15 -8.83 -7.42 -35.32
N GLN A 16 -8.89 -8.44 -36.18
CA GLN A 16 -9.66 -8.36 -37.43
C GLN A 16 -11.16 -8.23 -37.18
N GLN A 17 -11.69 -8.93 -36.18
CA GLN A 17 -13.09 -8.82 -35.78
C GLN A 17 -13.45 -7.41 -35.31
N LEU A 18 -12.61 -6.82 -34.45
CA LEU A 18 -12.83 -5.47 -33.94
C LEU A 18 -12.71 -4.41 -35.05
N ARG A 19 -11.74 -4.56 -35.96
CA ARG A 19 -11.56 -3.65 -37.11
C ARG A 19 -12.75 -3.65 -38.07
N ALA A 20 -13.51 -4.75 -38.14
CA ALA A 20 -14.70 -4.86 -38.98
C ALA A 20 -15.95 -4.21 -38.36
N ILE A 21 -15.91 -3.80 -37.09
CA ILE A 21 -17.03 -3.17 -36.40
C ILE A 21 -16.98 -1.66 -36.63
N SER A 22 -17.99 -1.10 -37.30
CA SER A 22 -18.05 0.33 -37.64
C SER A 22 -18.10 1.26 -36.42
N ASN A 23 -18.48 0.74 -35.25
CA ASN A 23 -18.54 1.50 -33.99
C ASN A 23 -17.20 1.51 -33.24
N VAL A 24 -16.18 0.78 -33.71
CA VAL A 24 -14.83 0.81 -33.13
C VAL A 24 -14.03 1.91 -33.82
N GLY A 25 -13.74 2.99 -33.10
CA GLY A 25 -12.95 4.12 -33.62
C GLY A 25 -11.45 3.84 -33.61
N GLU A 26 -10.90 3.57 -32.43
CA GLU A 26 -9.47 3.31 -32.23
C GLU A 26 -9.27 2.02 -31.43
N MET A 27 -8.12 1.37 -31.65
CA MET A 27 -7.74 0.14 -30.97
C MET A 27 -6.34 0.29 -30.39
N THR A 28 -6.18 -0.09 -29.13
CA THR A 28 -4.91 -0.07 -28.40
C THR A 28 -4.62 -1.46 -27.86
N LEU A 29 -3.40 -1.96 -28.07
CA LEU A 29 -2.95 -3.20 -27.45
C LEU A 29 -2.59 -2.93 -25.98
N MET A 30 -3.34 -3.54 -25.08
CA MET A 30 -3.10 -3.40 -23.64
C MET A 30 -2.79 -4.74 -22.99
N SER A 31 -1.78 -4.75 -22.13
CA SER A 31 -1.50 -5.84 -21.20
C SER A 31 -1.05 -5.27 -19.85
N HIS A 32 -0.82 -6.14 -18.88
CA HIS A 32 -0.38 -5.76 -17.54
C HIS A 32 0.62 -6.79 -17.01
N PHE A 33 1.71 -6.29 -16.43
CA PHE A 33 2.75 -7.15 -15.85
C PHE A 33 2.30 -7.73 -14.52
N ALA A 34 2.70 -8.98 -14.28
CA ALA A 34 2.42 -9.68 -13.02
C ALA A 34 3.50 -9.40 -11.97
N GLU A 35 4.75 -9.21 -12.40
CA GLU A 35 5.95 -9.20 -11.54
C GLU A 35 6.94 -8.11 -11.99
N ALA A 36 6.45 -6.91 -12.35
CA ALA A 36 7.31 -5.84 -12.85
C ALA A 36 8.24 -5.23 -11.78
N GLU A 37 8.04 -5.57 -10.51
CA GLU A 37 8.97 -5.32 -9.41
C GLU A 37 10.25 -6.16 -9.51
N ASN A 38 10.21 -7.30 -10.22
CA ASN A 38 11.40 -8.08 -10.54
C ASN A 38 11.99 -7.58 -11.88
N PRO A 39 13.29 -7.24 -11.96
CA PRO A 39 13.94 -6.86 -13.22
C PRO A 39 13.73 -7.85 -14.37
N GLN A 40 13.63 -9.15 -14.07
CA GLN A 40 13.40 -10.19 -15.09
C GLN A 40 11.92 -10.48 -15.34
N GLY A 41 11.02 -9.97 -14.49
CA GLY A 41 9.59 -10.30 -14.50
C GLY A 41 8.83 -9.77 -15.71
N ILE A 42 9.42 -8.86 -16.49
CA ILE A 42 8.82 -8.34 -17.72
C ILE A 42 9.29 -9.05 -18.99
N VAL A 43 10.45 -9.74 -18.96
CA VAL A 43 11.15 -10.20 -20.17
C VAL A 43 10.31 -11.18 -20.97
N GLU A 44 9.87 -12.26 -20.33
CA GLU A 44 9.06 -13.28 -20.99
C GLU A 44 7.65 -12.76 -21.37
N PRO A 45 6.93 -12.01 -20.51
CA PRO A 45 5.69 -11.35 -20.91
C PRO A 45 5.83 -10.42 -22.12
N MET A 46 6.88 -9.59 -22.17
CA MET A 46 7.17 -8.68 -23.29
C MET A 46 7.36 -9.48 -24.58
N ARG A 47 8.23 -10.49 -24.56
CA ARG A 47 8.49 -11.37 -25.72
C ARG A 47 7.20 -12.01 -26.24
N ARG A 48 6.34 -12.50 -25.35
CA ARG A 48 5.05 -13.10 -25.74
C ARG A 48 4.08 -12.09 -26.32
N ILE A 49 4.03 -10.87 -25.78
CA ILE A 49 3.17 -9.79 -26.28
C ILE A 49 3.63 -9.35 -27.67
N GLU A 50 4.94 -9.17 -27.87
CA GLU A 50 5.52 -8.80 -29.16
C GLU A 50 5.23 -9.84 -30.24
N GLN A 51 5.42 -11.13 -29.92
CA GLN A 51 5.09 -12.22 -30.84
C GLN A 51 3.60 -12.29 -31.17
N ALA A 52 2.72 -12.07 -30.19
CA ALA A 52 1.28 -12.12 -30.41
C ALA A 52 0.73 -10.93 -31.22
N ALA A 53 1.47 -9.81 -31.24
CA ALA A 53 1.08 -8.57 -31.90
C ALA A 53 1.90 -8.28 -33.17
N GLU A 54 2.62 -9.27 -33.69
CA GLU A 54 3.47 -9.12 -34.87
C GLU A 54 2.65 -8.63 -36.08
N GLY A 55 3.01 -7.47 -36.65
CA GLY A 55 2.28 -6.89 -37.77
C GLY A 55 0.97 -6.17 -37.40
N LEU A 56 0.65 -6.02 -36.12
CA LEU A 56 -0.41 -5.11 -35.66
C LEU A 56 0.13 -3.69 -35.52
N ASP A 57 -0.42 -2.77 -36.32
CA ASP A 57 -0.13 -1.34 -36.23
C ASP A 57 -1.14 -0.68 -35.29
N CYS A 58 -0.76 -0.51 -34.02
CA CYS A 58 -1.62 0.07 -32.99
C CYS A 58 -0.81 0.64 -31.81
N PRO A 59 -1.34 1.67 -31.13
CA PRO A 59 -0.78 2.13 -29.86
C PRO A 59 -0.75 1.01 -28.82
N ARG A 60 0.22 1.08 -27.91
CA ARG A 60 0.46 0.08 -26.87
C ARG A 60 0.43 0.71 -25.48
N SER A 61 -0.14 -0.03 -24.53
CA SER A 61 -0.13 0.32 -23.12
C SER A 61 0.15 -0.90 -22.26
N LEU A 62 1.37 -1.02 -21.76
CA LEU A 62 1.79 -2.19 -20.96
C LEU A 62 2.16 -1.83 -19.52
N ALA A 63 2.85 -0.70 -19.34
CA ALA A 63 3.44 -0.34 -18.06
C ALA A 63 2.41 0.00 -16.98
N ASN A 64 2.46 -0.73 -15.85
CA ASN A 64 1.87 -0.34 -14.58
C ASN A 64 2.85 0.51 -13.77
N SER A 65 2.58 0.81 -12.49
CA SER A 65 3.49 1.62 -11.66
C SER A 65 4.93 1.10 -11.62
N ALA A 66 5.14 -0.21 -11.42
CA ALA A 66 6.48 -0.80 -11.35
C ALA A 66 7.21 -0.69 -12.69
N ALA A 67 6.55 -1.05 -13.79
CA ALA A 67 7.12 -0.89 -15.14
C ALA A 67 7.38 0.58 -15.50
N THR A 68 6.54 1.51 -15.03
CA THR A 68 6.74 2.94 -15.24
C THR A 68 8.02 3.42 -14.55
N LEU A 69 8.28 2.97 -13.32
CA LEU A 69 9.47 3.36 -12.56
C LEU A 69 10.75 2.70 -13.03
N TRP A 70 10.69 1.40 -13.35
CA TRP A 70 11.90 0.57 -13.43
C TRP A 70 12.16 -0.03 -14.82
N HIS A 71 11.22 0.10 -15.76
CA HIS A 71 11.31 -0.53 -17.09
C HIS A 71 10.93 0.44 -18.22
N PRO A 72 11.80 1.41 -18.57
CA PRO A 72 11.56 2.37 -19.65
C PRO A 72 11.22 1.75 -21.01
N GLU A 73 11.75 0.57 -21.31
CA GLU A 73 11.46 -0.20 -22.52
C GLU A 73 10.00 -0.63 -22.64
N ALA A 74 9.23 -0.62 -21.55
CA ALA A 74 7.83 -1.02 -21.50
C ALA A 74 6.84 0.16 -21.51
N HIS A 75 7.32 1.41 -21.65
CA HIS A 75 6.47 2.61 -21.56
C HIS A 75 5.49 2.72 -22.74
N PHE A 76 5.97 2.48 -23.96
CA PHE A 76 5.21 2.63 -25.21
C PHE A 76 4.41 3.95 -25.25
N ASP A 77 3.21 3.95 -25.85
CA ASP A 77 2.39 5.14 -26.07
C ASP A 77 1.68 5.61 -24.78
N TRP A 78 1.34 4.68 -23.88
CA TRP A 78 0.63 4.98 -22.63
C TRP A 78 1.14 4.17 -21.44
N VAL A 79 1.66 4.87 -20.43
CA VAL A 79 1.90 4.32 -19.08
C VAL A 79 0.65 4.42 -18.21
N ARG A 80 0.51 3.52 -17.22
CA ARG A 80 -0.64 3.48 -16.30
C ARG A 80 -0.20 3.43 -14.84
N PRO A 81 0.44 4.50 -14.33
CA PRO A 81 0.82 4.58 -12.92
C PRO A 81 -0.44 4.63 -12.03
N GLY A 82 -0.47 3.77 -11.02
CA GLY A 82 -1.48 3.73 -9.97
C GLY A 82 -0.85 4.12 -8.62
N ILE A 83 -0.39 3.13 -7.86
CA ILE A 83 0.16 3.33 -6.50
C ILE A 83 1.22 4.44 -6.38
N VAL A 84 2.07 4.61 -7.41
CA VAL A 84 3.14 5.62 -7.40
C VAL A 84 2.60 7.04 -7.48
N LEU A 85 1.40 7.26 -8.05
CA LEU A 85 0.73 8.56 -8.01
C LEU A 85 0.34 8.97 -6.59
N TYR A 86 0.20 7.99 -5.68
CA TYR A 86 -0.14 8.20 -4.27
C TYR A 86 1.09 8.15 -3.34
N GLY A 87 2.29 8.02 -3.93
CA GLY A 87 3.55 8.05 -3.19
C GLY A 87 3.85 6.80 -2.36
N ALA A 88 3.37 5.63 -2.81
CA ALA A 88 3.69 4.34 -2.21
C ALA A 88 4.33 3.39 -3.23
N SER A 89 5.13 2.44 -2.72
CA SER A 89 5.99 1.61 -3.53
C SER A 89 5.24 0.47 -4.22
N PRO A 90 5.45 0.23 -5.53
CA PRO A 90 4.93 -0.96 -6.20
C PRO A 90 5.46 -2.28 -5.63
N SER A 91 6.65 -2.30 -5.04
CA SER A 91 7.25 -3.50 -4.42
C SER A 91 6.76 -3.74 -2.99
N GLY A 92 6.01 -2.79 -2.42
CA GLY A 92 5.67 -2.79 -1.00
C GLY A 92 6.83 -2.46 -0.06
N GLN A 93 8.00 -2.07 -0.59
CA GLN A 93 9.15 -1.56 0.18
C GLN A 93 9.37 -0.09 -0.15
N TRP A 94 9.20 0.81 0.82
CA TRP A 94 9.33 2.25 0.56
C TRP A 94 10.74 2.66 0.12
N GLN A 95 11.76 1.91 0.54
CA GLN A 95 13.16 2.15 0.22
C GLN A 95 13.40 2.15 -1.29
N ASP A 96 12.68 1.32 -2.03
CA ASP A 96 12.81 1.18 -3.48
C ASP A 96 12.37 2.45 -4.24
N ILE A 97 11.57 3.30 -3.60
CA ILE A 97 11.11 4.57 -4.16
C ILE A 97 11.69 5.79 -3.43
N ALA A 98 12.55 5.62 -2.43
CA ALA A 98 13.05 6.71 -1.57
C ALA A 98 13.74 7.85 -2.35
N ASN A 99 14.42 7.51 -3.45
CA ASN A 99 15.20 8.46 -4.26
C ASN A 99 14.45 8.95 -5.51
N THR A 100 13.17 8.60 -5.67
CA THR A 100 12.37 8.97 -6.86
C THR A 100 11.77 10.37 -6.77
N GLY A 101 11.77 10.98 -5.58
CA GLY A 101 11.08 12.25 -5.32
C GLY A 101 9.56 12.12 -5.14
N LEU A 102 9.01 10.90 -5.21
CA LEU A 102 7.61 10.63 -4.89
C LEU A 102 7.31 10.99 -3.43
N LYS A 103 6.17 11.64 -3.21
CA LYS A 103 5.72 12.09 -1.88
C LYS A 103 4.43 11.36 -1.50
N PRO A 104 4.31 10.87 -0.26
CA PRO A 104 3.07 10.24 0.20
C PRO A 104 1.93 11.26 0.16
N VAL A 105 0.81 10.87 -0.44
CA VAL A 105 -0.37 11.74 -0.61
C VAL A 105 -1.35 11.61 0.56
N MET A 106 -1.56 10.39 1.06
CA MET A 106 -2.47 10.10 2.17
C MET A 106 -1.71 10.11 3.49
N THR A 107 -2.28 10.78 4.50
CA THR A 107 -1.82 10.71 5.89
C THR A 107 -3.01 10.34 6.78
N LEU A 108 -2.94 9.19 7.45
CA LEU A 108 -3.92 8.77 8.45
C LEU A 108 -3.42 9.20 9.84
N ARG A 109 -4.21 10.06 10.50
CA ARG A 109 -3.91 10.60 11.82
C ARG A 109 -5.03 10.33 12.80
N SER A 110 -4.65 10.30 14.07
CA SER A 110 -5.55 10.18 15.21
C SER A 110 -4.89 10.88 16.41
N GLU A 111 -5.37 10.61 17.62
CA GLU A 111 -4.85 11.14 18.86
C GLU A 111 -4.93 10.09 19.98
N ILE A 112 -4.14 10.31 21.04
CA ILE A 112 -4.22 9.53 22.26
C ILE A 112 -5.48 9.90 23.05
N ILE A 113 -6.32 8.92 23.36
CA ILE A 113 -7.55 9.09 24.15
C ILE A 113 -7.45 8.54 25.57
N GLY A 114 -6.37 7.84 25.89
CA GLY A 114 -6.14 7.28 27.21
C GLY A 114 -4.68 6.92 27.43
N VAL A 115 -4.24 6.97 28.69
CA VAL A 115 -2.89 6.60 29.10
C VAL A 115 -2.98 5.67 30.30
N GLN A 116 -2.21 4.59 30.27
CA GLN A 116 -2.12 3.60 31.35
C GLN A 116 -0.65 3.36 31.70
N ASN A 117 -0.35 3.17 32.99
CA ASN A 117 0.96 2.70 33.44
C ASN A 117 0.83 1.24 33.84
N LEU A 118 1.57 0.37 33.17
CA LEU A 118 1.52 -1.07 33.39
C LEU A 118 2.81 -1.55 34.06
N ARG A 119 2.65 -2.45 35.02
CA ARG A 119 3.73 -3.15 35.73
C ARG A 119 4.22 -4.34 34.91
N PRO A 120 5.42 -4.88 35.19
CA PRO A 120 5.90 -6.09 34.54
C PRO A 120 4.90 -7.27 34.69
N GLY A 121 4.68 -8.01 33.60
CA GLY A 121 3.82 -9.20 33.53
C GLY A 121 2.36 -8.92 33.16
N GLU A 122 1.92 -7.67 33.17
CA GLU A 122 0.57 -7.27 32.77
C GLU A 122 0.37 -7.42 31.26
N ALA A 123 -0.83 -7.89 30.87
CA ALA A 123 -1.15 -8.19 29.47
C ALA A 123 -1.93 -7.05 28.81
N ILE A 124 -1.73 -6.84 27.52
CA ILE A 124 -2.40 -5.79 26.74
C ILE A 124 -3.35 -6.39 25.70
N GLY A 125 -4.61 -5.96 25.76
CA GLY A 125 -5.63 -6.22 24.74
C GLY A 125 -6.07 -7.68 24.62
N TYR A 126 -6.79 -7.97 23.53
CA TYR A 126 -7.44 -9.27 23.32
C TYR A 126 -6.46 -10.43 23.19
N GLY A 127 -6.66 -11.45 24.03
CA GLY A 127 -5.85 -12.67 24.06
C GLY A 127 -4.52 -12.52 24.80
N GLY A 128 -4.20 -11.32 25.31
CA GLY A 128 -2.98 -11.07 26.08
C GLY A 128 -1.69 -11.48 25.36
N LEU A 129 -1.65 -11.27 24.04
CA LEU A 129 -0.50 -11.65 23.19
C LEU A 129 0.77 -10.87 23.50
N TYR A 130 0.60 -9.66 24.04
CA TYR A 130 1.69 -8.83 24.52
C TYR A 130 1.62 -8.77 26.04
N ARG A 131 2.77 -8.98 26.68
CA ARG A 131 2.97 -8.80 28.11
C ARG A 131 4.17 -7.92 28.35
N THR A 132 4.02 -6.97 29.25
CA THR A 132 5.08 -6.06 29.64
C THR A 132 6.22 -6.82 30.31
N THR A 133 7.46 -6.48 29.99
CA THR A 133 8.66 -7.04 30.64
C THR A 133 9.25 -6.11 31.69
N GLN A 134 8.86 -4.83 31.64
CA GLN A 134 9.26 -3.76 32.54
C GLN A 134 8.05 -2.86 32.80
N GLU A 135 8.21 -1.83 33.64
CA GLU A 135 7.20 -0.78 33.72
C GLU A 135 7.09 -0.08 32.37
N GLN A 136 5.87 -0.02 31.83
CA GLN A 136 5.63 0.56 30.50
C GLN A 136 4.43 1.49 30.54
N ARG A 137 4.56 2.62 29.87
CA ARG A 137 3.48 3.59 29.68
C ARG A 137 2.79 3.30 28.36
N ILE A 138 1.49 3.07 28.38
CA ILE A 138 0.70 2.64 27.23
C ILE A 138 -0.28 3.74 26.85
N GLY A 139 -0.28 4.11 25.58
CA GLY A 139 -1.23 5.04 24.98
C GLY A 139 -2.33 4.28 24.24
N ILE A 140 -3.57 4.75 24.37
CA ILE A 140 -4.70 4.24 23.60
C ILE A 140 -5.02 5.27 22.51
N VAL A 141 -4.99 4.84 21.26
CA VAL A 141 -5.26 5.67 20.08
C VAL A 141 -6.70 5.46 19.62
N ALA A 142 -7.40 6.53 19.23
CA ALA A 142 -8.72 6.46 18.61
C ALA A 142 -8.65 6.01 17.13
N CYS A 143 -8.24 4.77 16.92
CA CYS A 143 -8.27 4.12 15.62
C CYS A 143 -8.26 2.60 15.81
N GLY A 144 -9.06 1.89 15.03
CA GLY A 144 -9.08 0.44 15.00
C GLY A 144 -9.46 -0.11 13.64
N TYR A 145 -9.77 -1.41 13.61
CA TYR A 145 -10.02 -2.06 12.33
C TYR A 145 -11.30 -1.64 11.63
N ALA A 146 -12.26 -1.04 12.34
CA ALA A 146 -13.45 -0.49 11.70
C ALA A 146 -13.19 0.90 11.06
N ASP A 147 -12.01 1.49 11.25
CA ASP A 147 -11.51 2.65 10.47
C ASP A 147 -10.78 2.22 9.19
N GLY A 148 -10.46 0.92 9.07
CA GLY A 148 -9.61 0.38 8.00
C GLY A 148 -8.19 0.03 8.44
N TYR A 149 -7.81 0.23 9.72
CA TYR A 149 -6.50 -0.18 10.21
C TYR A 149 -6.41 -1.72 10.28
N PRO A 150 -5.32 -2.36 9.82
CA PRO A 150 -5.27 -3.80 9.73
C PRO A 150 -5.35 -4.46 11.12
N ARG A 151 -6.40 -5.25 11.37
CA ARG A 151 -6.55 -6.00 12.63
C ARG A 151 -5.37 -6.94 12.91
N VAL A 152 -4.75 -7.42 11.84
CA VAL A 152 -3.63 -8.36 11.87
C VAL A 152 -2.28 -7.70 12.13
N ALA A 153 -2.22 -6.36 12.23
CA ALA A 153 -0.99 -5.65 12.57
C ALA A 153 -0.42 -6.21 13.90
N PRO A 154 0.82 -6.72 13.89
CA PRO A 154 1.44 -7.25 15.09
C PRO A 154 1.89 -6.12 16.02
N SER A 155 2.22 -6.48 17.26
CA SER A 155 3.02 -5.59 18.11
C SER A 155 4.37 -5.32 17.44
N GLY A 156 4.87 -4.09 17.57
CA GLY A 156 6.06 -3.64 16.85
C GLY A 156 5.77 -2.88 15.54
N THR A 157 4.51 -2.81 15.10
CA THR A 157 4.13 -2.02 13.91
C THR A 157 4.43 -0.55 14.18
N PRO A 158 5.12 0.17 13.26
CA PRO A 158 5.58 1.53 13.52
C PRO A 158 4.42 2.53 13.60
N VAL A 159 4.55 3.51 14.50
CA VAL A 159 3.65 4.65 14.66
C VAL A 159 4.46 5.88 15.10
N LEU A 160 3.97 7.08 14.82
CA LEU A 160 4.54 8.32 15.37
C LEU A 160 3.58 8.89 16.42
N VAL A 161 4.08 9.19 17.62
CA VAL A 161 3.32 9.87 18.67
C VAL A 161 4.07 11.13 19.06
N ASP A 162 3.44 12.29 18.93
CA ASP A 162 4.02 13.59 19.28
C ASP A 162 5.43 13.82 18.69
N GLY A 163 5.62 13.44 17.43
CA GLY A 163 6.90 13.56 16.72
C GLY A 163 7.94 12.48 17.05
N VAL A 164 7.64 11.56 17.97
CA VAL A 164 8.53 10.45 18.36
C VAL A 164 8.06 9.14 17.75
N ARG A 165 8.97 8.44 17.05
CA ARG A 165 8.66 7.11 16.48
C ARG A 165 8.64 6.07 17.59
N THR A 166 7.55 5.32 17.66
CA THR A 166 7.34 4.20 18.59
C THR A 166 6.60 3.07 17.88
N THR A 167 6.02 2.13 18.62
CA THR A 167 5.35 0.95 18.05
C THR A 167 4.01 0.65 18.71
N THR A 168 3.17 -0.07 17.98
CA THR A 168 1.94 -0.67 18.51
C THR A 168 2.26 -1.83 19.47
N VAL A 169 1.37 -2.05 20.44
CA VAL A 169 1.46 -3.17 21.39
C VAL A 169 0.11 -3.83 21.59
N GLY A 170 0.10 -5.16 21.74
CA GLY A 170 -1.14 -5.93 21.79
C GLY A 170 -1.86 -5.97 20.45
N ARG A 171 -3.15 -6.33 20.50
CA ARG A 171 -4.00 -6.52 19.32
C ARG A 171 -4.84 -5.28 19.04
N VAL A 172 -4.93 -4.92 17.76
CA VAL A 172 -5.85 -3.88 17.26
C VAL A 172 -7.30 -4.29 17.51
N SER A 173 -8.07 -3.40 18.16
CA SER A 173 -9.49 -3.55 18.45
C SER A 173 -10.34 -2.83 17.40
N MET A 174 -11.67 -2.85 17.56
CA MET A 174 -12.59 -2.26 16.56
C MET A 174 -12.35 -0.76 16.39
N ASP A 175 -12.16 -0.05 17.50
CA ASP A 175 -12.10 1.42 17.54
C ASP A 175 -10.83 1.95 18.20
N MET A 176 -9.97 1.05 18.68
CA MET A 176 -8.79 1.39 19.46
C MET A 176 -7.61 0.49 19.13
N LEU A 177 -6.42 1.08 19.21
CA LEU A 177 -5.14 0.38 19.23
C LEU A 177 -4.28 0.94 20.35
N ALA A 178 -3.37 0.11 20.87
CA ALA A 178 -2.46 0.51 21.94
C ALA A 178 -1.05 0.73 21.38
N VAL A 179 -0.34 1.71 21.92
CA VAL A 179 1.03 2.09 21.53
C VAL A 179 1.92 2.23 22.76
N ASP A 180 3.21 1.94 22.60
CA ASP A 180 4.20 2.16 23.65
C ASP A 180 4.56 3.66 23.74
N LEU A 181 4.27 4.28 24.88
CA LEU A 181 4.62 5.67 25.18
C LEU A 181 5.88 5.79 26.03
N THR A 182 6.59 4.70 26.33
CA THR A 182 7.86 4.72 27.06
C THR A 182 8.90 5.64 26.37
N PRO A 183 9.04 5.64 25.03
CA PRO A 183 9.90 6.61 24.33
C PRO A 183 9.34 8.04 24.29
N CYS A 184 8.07 8.24 24.67
CA CYS A 184 7.28 9.46 24.47
C CYS A 184 6.83 10.06 25.82
N PRO A 185 7.76 10.52 26.70
CA PRO A 185 7.42 10.87 28.08
C PRO A 185 6.46 12.07 28.20
N GLN A 186 6.41 12.95 27.20
CA GLN A 186 5.54 14.13 27.20
C GLN A 186 4.16 13.87 26.55
N ALA A 187 3.99 12.78 25.79
CA ALA A 187 2.75 12.52 25.07
C ALA A 187 1.62 12.19 26.05
N GLY A 188 0.58 13.01 26.14
CA GLY A 188 -0.60 12.80 26.98
C GLY A 188 -1.86 12.47 26.16
N ILE A 189 -3.03 12.56 26.80
CA ILE A 189 -4.31 12.59 26.10
C ILE A 189 -4.33 13.82 25.17
N GLY A 190 -4.80 13.64 23.93
CA GLY A 190 -4.79 14.64 22.85
C GLY A 190 -3.46 14.72 22.08
N ALA A 191 -2.43 13.95 22.47
CA ALA A 191 -1.18 13.93 21.71
C ALA A 191 -1.43 13.39 20.28
N PRO A 192 -0.89 14.05 19.25
CA PRO A 192 -1.15 13.66 17.87
C PRO A 192 -0.46 12.35 17.53
N VAL A 193 -1.14 11.52 16.74
CA VAL A 193 -0.65 10.22 16.29
C VAL A 193 -0.70 10.16 14.76
N GLU A 194 0.43 9.80 14.13
CA GLU A 194 0.47 9.47 12.70
C GLU A 194 0.62 7.95 12.54
N LEU A 195 -0.41 7.32 11.98
CA LEU A 195 -0.47 5.88 11.72
C LEU A 195 0.22 5.53 10.41
N TRP A 196 0.03 6.37 9.40
CA TRP A 196 0.89 6.46 8.21
C TRP A 196 0.76 7.84 7.59
N GLY A 197 1.74 8.24 6.79
CA GLY A 197 1.80 9.53 6.15
C GLY A 197 3.22 9.93 5.79
N LYS A 198 3.58 11.14 6.21
CA LYS A 198 4.86 11.76 5.87
C LYS A 198 6.03 11.07 6.58
N GLU A 199 5.89 10.80 7.87
CA GLU A 199 6.97 10.29 8.73
C GLU A 199 6.87 8.76 8.89
N ILE A 200 5.65 8.22 8.94
CA ILE A 200 5.41 6.76 8.96
C ILE A 200 5.02 6.29 7.57
N LYS A 201 5.88 5.51 6.92
CA LYS A 201 5.61 5.02 5.56
C LYS A 201 4.54 3.95 5.59
N ILE A 202 3.51 4.10 4.75
CA ILE A 202 2.41 3.14 4.67
C ILE A 202 2.91 1.73 4.29
N ASP A 203 3.96 1.65 3.48
CA ASP A 203 4.61 0.39 3.10
C ASP A 203 5.24 -0.32 4.31
N ASP A 204 5.85 0.40 5.27
CA ASP A 204 6.37 -0.20 6.52
C ASP A 204 5.23 -0.84 7.35
N VAL A 205 4.08 -0.16 7.43
CA VAL A 205 2.90 -0.63 8.17
C VAL A 205 2.28 -1.85 7.48
N ALA A 206 2.16 -1.79 6.16
CA ALA A 206 1.63 -2.88 5.35
C ALA A 206 2.52 -4.12 5.40
N ALA A 207 3.84 -3.95 5.26
CA ALA A 207 4.81 -5.04 5.35
C ALA A 207 4.76 -5.73 6.72
N SER A 208 4.65 -4.96 7.81
CA SER A 208 4.45 -5.51 9.17
C SER A 208 3.19 -6.36 9.28
N SER A 209 2.17 -6.04 8.48
CA SER A 209 0.86 -6.72 8.45
C SER A 209 0.77 -7.82 7.38
N GLY A 210 1.87 -8.11 6.67
CA GLY A 210 1.89 -9.12 5.60
C GLY A 210 1.09 -8.72 4.35
N THR A 211 0.96 -7.43 4.07
CA THR A 211 0.26 -6.90 2.90
C THR A 211 1.01 -5.73 2.25
N VAL A 212 0.38 -5.03 1.29
CA VAL A 212 0.89 -3.90 0.52
C VAL A 212 0.16 -2.60 0.87
N GLY A 213 0.83 -1.46 0.69
CA GLY A 213 0.23 -0.15 0.98
C GLY A 213 -1.08 0.11 0.24
N TYR A 214 -1.27 -0.49 -0.95
CA TYR A 214 -2.51 -0.41 -1.73
C TYR A 214 -3.73 -0.91 -0.95
N GLU A 215 -3.60 -2.03 -0.24
CA GLU A 215 -4.71 -2.57 0.55
C GLU A 215 -5.08 -1.60 1.68
N LEU A 216 -4.08 -1.03 2.37
CA LEU A 216 -4.32 -0.08 3.46
C LEU A 216 -4.99 1.20 2.98
N MET A 217 -4.58 1.75 1.82
CA MET A 217 -5.24 2.94 1.25
C MET A 217 -6.69 2.66 0.87
N CYS A 218 -6.97 1.50 0.29
CA CYS A 218 -8.31 1.13 -0.15
C CYS A 218 -9.22 0.66 0.99
N ALA A 219 -8.66 0.25 2.14
CA ALA A 219 -9.41 -0.24 3.29
C ALA A 219 -10.01 0.87 4.17
N LEU A 220 -9.70 2.15 3.91
CA LEU A 220 -10.19 3.27 4.70
C LEU A 220 -11.73 3.27 4.75
N ALA A 221 -12.28 3.16 5.95
CA ALA A 221 -13.71 3.01 6.14
C ALA A 221 -14.44 4.37 6.01
N PRO A 222 -15.74 4.39 5.59
CA PRO A 222 -16.51 5.62 5.44
C PRO A 222 -16.64 6.49 6.70
N ARG A 223 -16.38 5.92 7.89
CA ARG A 223 -16.43 6.66 9.16
C ARG A 223 -15.22 7.58 9.37
N VAL A 224 -14.14 7.40 8.61
CA VAL A 224 -12.96 8.25 8.68
C VAL A 224 -13.22 9.52 7.86
N PRO A 225 -13.26 10.71 8.49
CA PRO A 225 -13.42 11.96 7.75
C PRO A 225 -12.22 12.20 6.83
N VAL A 226 -12.49 12.54 5.57
CA VAL A 226 -11.47 12.85 4.57
C VAL A 226 -11.46 14.36 4.34
N VAL A 227 -10.29 14.97 4.49
CA VAL A 227 -10.05 16.38 4.18
C VAL A 227 -8.97 16.50 3.12
N THR A 228 -9.08 17.53 2.28
CA THR A 228 -8.05 17.90 1.31
C THR A 228 -7.40 19.20 1.80
N LEU A 229 -6.07 19.26 1.74
CA LEU A 229 -5.30 20.45 2.09
C LEU A 229 -5.18 21.40 0.89
#